data_AF-A0A6I6MVR6-F1
#
_entry.id   AF-A0A6I6MVR6-F1
#
_cell.length_a   1.000
_cell.length_b   1.000
_cell.length_c   1.000
_cell.angle_alpha   90.00
_cell.angle_beta   90.00
_cell.angle_gamma   90.00
#
_symmetry.space_group_name_H-M   'P 1'
#
loop_
_entity.id
_entity.type
_entity.pdbx_description
1 polymer ?
#
loop_
_entity_poly.entity_id
_entity_poly.type
_entity_poly.pdbx_seq_one_letter_code
_entity_poly.pdbx_strand_id
1 'polypeptide(L)'
;MASSICSHSPSGEPQEVASYFTEDAVFQGLHPYAVGRQGVTAYYDSQPLDLTAEYRALEARQLAEGVLLGYLGVDFSFTDRPTLEVTLSVVLRRVADEWLITHYQMSKLN
;
A
#
# COMPACT_ATOMS: atom_id res chain seq x y z
N MET A 1 5.66 -8.62 1.94
CA MET A 1 5.40 -7.19 2.23
C MET A 1 4.41 -6.56 1.28
N ALA A 2 4.76 -6.20 0.04
CA ALA A 2 3.76 -5.67 -0.90
C ALA A 2 2.61 -6.68 -1.14
N SER A 3 2.97 -7.98 -1.20
CA SER A 3 1.98 -9.07 -1.18
C SER A 3 1.02 -8.96 -0.02
N SER A 4 1.55 -8.86 1.19
CA SER A 4 0.78 -8.85 2.43
C SER A 4 -0.16 -7.64 2.50
N ILE A 5 0.21 -6.49 1.96
CA ILE A 5 -0.64 -5.28 2.04
C ILE A 5 -1.81 -5.32 1.07
N CYS A 6 -1.65 -5.98 -0.08
CA CYS A 6 -2.74 -6.17 -1.04
C CYS A 6 -3.52 -7.47 -0.79
N SER A 7 -2.89 -8.52 -0.26
CA SER A 7 -3.53 -9.82 -0.03
C SER A 7 -4.33 -9.91 1.26
N HIS A 8 -4.20 -8.93 2.17
CA HIS A 8 -5.13 -8.82 3.29
C HIS A 8 -6.41 -8.15 2.79
N SER A 9 -7.42 -8.99 2.56
CA SER A 9 -8.83 -8.61 2.61
C SER A 9 -9.11 -7.64 3.78
N PRO A 10 -10.21 -6.88 3.75
CA PRO A 10 -10.64 -5.93 4.80
C PRO A 10 -10.91 -6.56 6.18
N SER A 11 -10.49 -7.81 6.41
CA SER A 11 -10.42 -8.50 7.70
C SER A 11 -9.02 -8.52 8.34
N GLY A 12 -7.98 -7.97 7.69
CA GLY A 12 -6.70 -7.73 8.35
C GLY A 12 -6.85 -6.59 9.37
N GLU A 13 -6.33 -6.76 10.59
CA GLU A 13 -6.40 -5.70 11.59
C GLU A 13 -5.70 -4.43 11.04
N PRO A 14 -6.37 -3.27 10.90
CA PRO A 14 -5.77 -2.08 10.28
C PRO A 14 -4.46 -1.61 10.93
N GLN A 15 -4.24 -1.97 12.19
CA GLN A 15 -3.00 -1.76 12.93
C GLN A 15 -1.87 -2.68 12.46
N GLU A 16 -2.18 -3.93 12.10
CA GLU A 16 -1.21 -4.86 11.50
C GLU A 16 -0.78 -4.36 10.12
N VAL A 17 -1.71 -3.88 9.30
CA VAL A 17 -1.35 -3.28 7.99
C VAL A 17 -0.43 -2.07 8.19
N ALA A 18 -0.73 -1.22 9.17
CA ALA A 18 0.10 -0.07 9.49
C ALA A 18 1.49 -0.44 10.03
N SER A 19 1.71 -1.64 10.56
CA SER A 19 3.03 -2.06 11.05
C SER A 19 4.05 -2.25 9.92
N TYR A 20 3.59 -2.45 8.67
CA TYR A 20 4.46 -2.51 7.49
C TYR A 20 5.00 -1.14 7.06
N PHE A 21 4.58 -0.04 7.69
CA PHE A 21 5.00 1.32 7.37
C PHE A 21 6.00 1.85 8.40
N THR A 22 6.87 2.77 8.00
CA THR A 22 7.66 3.57 8.96
C THR A 22 6.73 4.48 9.78
N GLU A 23 7.16 4.88 10.97
CA GLU A 23 6.35 5.73 11.87
C GLU A 23 5.98 7.08 11.24
N ASP A 24 6.81 7.55 10.32
CA ASP A 24 6.73 8.81 9.58
C ASP A 24 6.33 8.64 8.11
N ALA A 25 5.83 7.46 7.72
CA ALA A 25 5.56 7.15 6.32
C ALA A 25 4.56 8.14 5.68
N VAL A 26 4.85 8.59 4.47
CA VAL A 26 3.89 9.36 3.66
C VAL A 26 3.00 8.38 2.91
N PHE A 27 1.69 8.50 3.11
CA PHE A 27 0.69 7.62 2.54
C PHE A 27 -0.31 8.41 1.71
N GLN A 28 -0.46 8.05 0.44
CA GLN A 28 -1.48 8.59 -0.46
C GLN A 28 -2.18 7.44 -1.17
N GLY A 29 -3.34 7.03 -0.63
CA GLY A 29 -4.29 6.19 -1.35
C GLY A 29 -5.15 7.01 -2.31
N LEU A 30 -6.42 6.64 -2.47
CA LEU A 30 -7.38 7.39 -3.29
C LEU A 30 -8.12 8.51 -2.53
N HIS A 31 -7.77 8.70 -1.26
CA HIS A 31 -8.20 9.79 -0.38
C HIS A 31 -7.06 10.82 -0.23
N PRO A 32 -7.29 11.99 0.42
CA PRO A 32 -6.20 12.90 0.77
C PRO A 32 -5.04 12.17 1.48
N TYR A 33 -3.82 12.67 1.28
CA TYR A 33 -2.63 12.06 1.88
C TYR A 33 -2.65 12.13 3.41
N ALA A 34 -1.92 11.23 4.04
CA ALA A 34 -1.65 11.21 5.47
C ALA A 34 -0.15 10.96 5.74
N VAL A 35 0.27 11.23 6.97
CA VAL A 35 1.62 10.95 7.47
C VAL A 35 1.52 10.09 8.72
N GLY A 36 2.32 9.02 8.74
CA GLY A 36 2.47 8.09 9.85
C GLY A 36 1.39 7.01 9.93
N ARG A 37 1.66 6.03 10.80
CA ARG A 37 0.87 4.78 10.93
C ARG A 37 -0.59 5.01 11.27
N GLN A 38 -0.91 6.04 12.06
CA GLN A 38 -2.30 6.36 12.40
C GLN A 38 -3.14 6.70 11.17
N GLY A 39 -2.57 7.45 10.22
CA GLY A 39 -3.23 7.76 8.95
C GLY A 39 -3.48 6.52 8.10
N VAL A 40 -2.51 5.59 8.09
CA VAL A 40 -2.65 4.30 7.40
C VAL A 40 -3.76 3.45 8.05
N THR A 41 -3.76 3.31 9.37
CA THR A 41 -4.82 2.59 10.10
C THR A 41 -6.20 3.17 9.79
N ALA A 42 -6.36 4.49 9.87
CA ALA A 42 -7.63 5.14 9.56
C ALA A 42 -8.07 4.91 8.09
N TYR A 43 -7.12 4.89 7.15
CA TYR A 43 -7.42 4.60 5.75
C TYR A 43 -7.91 3.17 5.54
N TYR A 44 -7.25 2.17 6.15
CA TYR A 44 -7.64 0.76 6.00
C TYR A 44 -8.93 0.43 6.77
N ASP A 45 -9.16 1.05 7.93
CA ASP A 45 -10.41 0.93 8.70
C ASP A 45 -11.63 1.47 7.95
N SER A 46 -11.41 2.44 7.05
CA SER A 46 -12.47 3.03 6.22
C SER A 46 -12.83 2.23 4.95
N GLN A 47 -12.13 1.11 4.67
CA GLN A 47 -12.35 0.38 3.42
C GLN A 47 -13.63 -0.45 3.43
N PRO A 48 -14.31 -0.61 2.28
CA PRO A 48 -15.45 -1.51 2.15
C PRO A 48 -15.06 -2.96 2.50
N LEU A 49 -15.97 -3.69 3.16
CA LEU A 49 -15.75 -5.10 3.54
C LEU A 49 -15.69 -6.06 2.35
N ASP A 50 -16.20 -5.66 1.19
CA ASP A 50 -16.20 -6.46 -0.03
C ASP A 50 -15.05 -6.10 -0.99
N LEU A 51 -14.17 -5.17 -0.59
CA LEU A 51 -12.98 -4.81 -1.35
C LEU A 51 -11.98 -5.97 -1.38
N THR A 52 -11.53 -6.34 -2.58
CA THR A 52 -10.36 -7.21 -2.77
C THR A 52 -9.31 -6.50 -3.61
N ALA A 53 -8.04 -6.89 -3.45
CA ALA A 53 -6.94 -6.33 -4.21
C ALA A 53 -6.05 -7.43 -4.78
N GLU A 54 -5.99 -7.52 -6.10
CA GLU A 54 -4.97 -8.31 -6.79
C GLU A 54 -3.86 -7.38 -7.26
N TYR A 55 -2.63 -7.86 -7.30
CA TYR A 55 -1.51 -7.03 -7.71
C TYR A 55 -0.49 -7.82 -8.51
N ARG A 56 0.23 -7.10 -9.36
CA ARG A 56 1.46 -7.61 -10.00
C ARG A 56 2.60 -6.61 -9.84
N ALA A 57 3.80 -7.12 -9.58
CA ALA A 57 5.00 -6.30 -9.67
C ALA A 57 5.23 -5.88 -11.13
N LEU A 58 5.42 -4.59 -11.36
CA LEU A 58 5.76 -4.02 -12.67
C LEU A 58 7.26 -3.77 -12.75
N GLU A 59 7.82 -3.11 -11.74
CA GLU A 59 9.22 -2.74 -11.70
C GLU A 59 9.75 -2.71 -10.26
N ALA A 60 11.04 -2.98 -10.11
CA ALA A 60 11.78 -2.76 -8.87
C ALA A 60 13.15 -2.14 -9.18
N ARG A 61 13.55 -1.11 -8.44
CA ARG A 61 14.85 -0.46 -8.59
C ARG A 61 15.45 -0.19 -7.23
N GLN A 62 16.73 -0.50 -7.07
CA GLN A 62 17.48 -0.06 -5.91
C GLN A 62 17.86 1.41 -6.10
N LEU A 63 17.39 2.28 -5.21
CA LEU A 63 17.70 3.71 -5.25
C LEU A 63 18.99 4.02 -4.48
N ALA A 64 19.22 3.30 -3.40
CA ALA A 64 20.41 3.37 -2.56
C ALA A 64 20.58 2.06 -1.77
N GLU A 65 21.66 1.93 -1.01
CA GLU A 65 21.79 0.86 -0.03
C GLU A 65 20.62 0.93 0.97
N GLY A 66 19.91 -0.19 1.14
CA GLY A 66 18.76 -0.25 2.04
C GLY A 66 17.53 0.56 1.57
N VAL A 67 17.47 1.00 0.31
CA VAL A 67 16.32 1.73 -0.25
C VAL A 67 15.90 1.14 -1.59
N LEU A 68 14.64 0.69 -1.68
CA LEU A 68 14.05 0.11 -2.89
C LEU A 68 12.83 0.91 -3.33
N LEU A 69 12.71 1.12 -4.63
CA LEU A 69 11.50 1.56 -5.30
C LEU A 69 10.80 0.35 -5.91
N GLY A 70 9.48 0.27 -5.72
CA GLY A 70 8.62 -0.71 -6.39
C GLY A 70 7.46 -0.03 -7.08
N TYR A 71 7.15 -0.48 -8.30
CA TYR A 71 5.90 -0.18 -8.99
C TYR A 71 5.07 -1.45 -9.12
N LEU A 72 3.78 -1.33 -8.84
CA LEU A 72 2.82 -2.42 -8.92
C LEU A 72 1.59 -1.97 -9.70
N GLY A 73 1.03 -2.86 -10.52
CA GLY A 73 -0.35 -2.74 -10.97
C GLY A 73 -1.24 -3.35 -9.90
N VAL A 74 -2.32 -2.68 -9.55
CA VAL A 74 -3.27 -3.17 -8.54
C VAL A 74 -4.69 -3.06 -9.09
N ASP A 75 -5.41 -4.16 -9.01
CA ASP A 75 -6.79 -4.28 -9.43
C ASP A 75 -7.65 -4.38 -8.17
N PHE A 76 -8.39 -3.30 -7.88
CA PHE A 76 -9.34 -3.27 -6.77
C PHE A 76 -10.71 -3.73 -7.24
N SER A 77 -11.15 -4.90 -6.79
CA SER A 77 -12.45 -5.47 -7.16
C SER A 77 -13.47 -5.34 -6.02
N PHE A 78 -14.73 -5.29 -6.43
CA PHE A 78 -15.91 -5.09 -5.58
C PHE A 78 -17.00 -6.04 -6.04
N THR A 79 -17.98 -6.30 -5.18
CA THR A 79 -19.08 -7.21 -5.53
C THR A 79 -20.13 -6.59 -6.44
N ASP A 80 -20.25 -5.26 -6.43
CA ASP A 80 -21.38 -4.52 -7.02
C ASP A 80 -20.99 -3.45 -8.05
N ARG A 81 -19.69 -3.26 -8.31
CA ARG A 81 -19.18 -2.22 -9.21
C ARG A 81 -17.92 -2.65 -9.97
N PRO A 82 -17.56 -1.96 -11.08
CA PRO A 82 -16.40 -2.31 -11.88
C PRO A 82 -15.09 -2.28 -11.08
N THR A 83 -14.13 -3.12 -11.49
CA THR A 83 -12.75 -3.09 -11.00
C THR A 83 -12.13 -1.72 -11.22
N LEU A 84 -11.42 -1.23 -10.21
CA LEU A 84 -10.62 -0.02 -10.29
C LEU A 84 -9.14 -0.39 -10.41
N GLU A 85 -8.58 -0.15 -11.60
CA GLU A 85 -7.17 -0.37 -11.89
C GLU A 85 -6.35 0.87 -11.48
N VAL A 86 -5.26 0.64 -10.74
CA VAL A 86 -4.32 1.69 -10.35
C VAL A 86 -2.88 1.24 -10.55
N THR A 87 -1.99 2.21 -10.64
CA THR A 87 -0.56 1.98 -10.38
C THR A 87 -0.23 2.40 -8.97
N LEU A 88 0.40 1.52 -8.22
CA LEU A 88 0.94 1.76 -6.88
C LEU A 88 2.47 1.93 -6.97
N SER A 89 2.98 3.05 -6.48
CA SER A 89 4.40 3.26 -6.21
C SER A 89 4.67 3.14 -4.71
N VAL A 90 5.68 2.35 -4.34
CA VAL A 90 6.16 2.25 -2.96
C VAL A 90 7.66 2.49 -2.89
N VAL A 91 8.09 3.20 -1.85
CA VAL A 91 9.48 3.24 -1.43
C VAL A 91 9.62 2.45 -0.14
N LEU A 92 10.48 1.45 -0.17
CA LEU A 92 10.84 0.64 0.98
C LEU A 92 12.18 1.11 1.52
N ARG A 93 12.28 1.22 2.85
CA ARG A 93 13.51 1.47 3.58
C ARG A 93 13.80 0.27 4.48
N ARG A 94 15.04 -0.19 4.50
CA ARG A 94 15.50 -1.19 5.46
C ARG A 94 15.76 -0.52 6.82
N VAL A 95 15.06 -0.97 7.85
CA VAL A 95 15.22 -0.56 9.24
C VAL A 95 15.55 -1.80 10.05
N ALA A 96 16.75 -1.86 10.62
CA ALA A 96 17.34 -3.11 11.11
C ALA A 96 17.28 -4.22 10.03
N ASP A 97 16.59 -5.33 10.29
CA ASP A 97 16.46 -6.45 9.36
C ASP A 97 15.10 -6.52 8.65
N GLU A 98 14.28 -5.48 8.79
CA GLU A 98 12.97 -5.39 8.16
C GLU A 98 12.97 -4.33 7.06
N TRP A 99 12.24 -4.60 5.98
CA TRP A 99 11.85 -3.53 5.06
C TRP A 99 10.55 -2.92 5.57
N LEU A 100 10.43 -1.61 5.48
CA LEU A 100 9.22 -0.89 5.84
C LEU A 100 8.90 0.10 4.73
N ILE A 101 7.62 0.34 4.49
CA ILE A 101 7.18 1.35 3.52
C ILE A 101 7.36 2.72 4.15
N THR A 102 8.16 3.56 3.50
CA THR A 102 8.33 4.98 3.87
C THR A 102 7.49 5.90 2.98
N HIS A 103 7.15 5.45 1.79
CA HIS A 103 6.29 6.19 0.87
C HIS A 103 5.36 5.23 0.12
N TYR A 104 4.08 5.57 0.05
CA TYR A 104 3.03 4.82 -0.63
C TYR A 104 2.17 5.79 -1.43
N GLN A 105 2.05 5.59 -2.74
CA GLN A 105 1.26 6.46 -3.60
C GLN A 105 0.52 5.67 -4.67
N MET A 106 -0.81 5.81 -4.70
CA MET A 106 -1.66 5.33 -5.77
C MET A 106 -1.90 6.41 -6.82
N SER A 107 -1.89 6.01 -8.09
CA SER A 107 -2.29 6.83 -9.23
C SER A 107 -3.31 6.06 -10.06
N LYS A 108 -4.43 6.69 -10.40
CA LYS A 108 -5.40 6.12 -11.34
C LYS A 108 -4.79 6.06 -12.74
N LEU A 109 -5.08 4.97 -13.45
CA LEU A 109 -4.84 4.87 -14.87
C LEU A 109 -6.02 5.55 -15.59
N ASN A 110 -5.72 6.46 -16.52
CA ASN A 110 -6.72 7.18 -17.32
C ASN A 110 -6.87 6.53 -18.69
#